data_AF-A0A967EVE6-F1
#
_entry.id   AF-A0A967EVE6-F1
#
_cell.length_a   1.000
_cell.length_b   1.000
_cell.length_c   1.000
_cell.angle_alpha   90.00
_cell.angle_beta   90.00
_cell.angle_gamma   90.00
#
_symmetry.space_group_name_H-M   'P 1'
#
loop_
_entity.id
_entity.type
_entity.pdbx_description
1 polymer ?
#
loop_
_entity_poly.entity_id
_entity_poly.type
_entity_poly.pdbx_seq_one_letter_code
_entity_poly.pdbx_strand_id
1 'polypeptide(L)' 'MYCESGGNPDAKNPYSTATGLFQFLRGTWAIASVRAGFGGYSRLDPEANIASAAWLVKYSIRTQHPGGAWGHWSCKP' A
#
# COMPACT_ATOMS: atom_id res chain seq x y z
N MET A 1 -5.97 -0.92 -8.62
CA MET A 1 -4.96 0.13 -8.91
C MET A 1 -5.55 1.39 -9.52
N TYR A 2 -6.52 1.30 -10.44
CA TYR A 2 -7.12 2.49 -11.08
C TYR A 2 -7.61 3.55 -10.07
N CYS A 3 -8.27 3.12 -8.99
CA CYS A 3 -8.83 4.03 -7.98
C CYS A 3 -7.80 4.67 -7.03
N GLU A 4 -6.61 4.05 -6.86
CA GLU A 4 -5.61 4.52 -5.90
C GLU A 4 -4.63 5.51 -6.55
N SER A 5 -4.08 5.13 -7.70
CA SER A 5 -3.02 5.90 -8.35
C SER A 5 -3.21 6.05 -9.85
N GLY A 6 -4.27 5.45 -10.42
CA GLY A 6 -4.38 5.30 -11.87
C GLY A 6 -3.28 4.41 -12.47
N GLY A 7 -2.54 3.66 -11.65
CA GLY A 7 -1.34 2.93 -12.08
C GLY A 7 -0.07 3.79 -12.12
N ASN A 8 -0.10 5.02 -11.61
CA ASN A 8 1.07 5.89 -11.55
C ASN A 8 1.90 5.61 -10.27
N PRO A 9 3.14 5.09 -10.40
CA PRO A 9 4.00 4.83 -9.24
C PRO A 9 4.48 6.10 -8.54
N ASP A 10 4.42 7.25 -9.20
CA ASP A 10 4.80 8.54 -8.64
C ASP A 10 3.64 9.32 -8.00
N ALA A 11 2.44 8.71 -7.95
CA ALA A 11 1.25 9.35 -7.42
C ALA A 11 1.44 9.77 -5.94
N LYS A 12 1.23 11.05 -5.65
CA LYS A 12 1.21 11.62 -4.29
C LYS A 12 -0.13 12.30 -4.07
N ASN A 13 -0.82 11.94 -2.99
CA ASN A 13 -2.06 12.60 -2.63
C ASN A 13 -1.75 13.97 -2.00
N PRO A 14 -2.33 15.08 -2.48
CA PRO A 14 -2.06 16.42 -1.93
C PRO A 14 -2.68 16.66 -0.54
N TYR A 15 -3.67 15.87 -0.13
CA TYR A 15 -4.43 16.05 1.11
C TYR A 15 -4.05 15.04 2.20
N SER A 16 -3.22 14.04 1.88
CA SER A 16 -2.81 13.02 2.83
C SER A 16 -1.36 12.61 2.61
N THR A 17 -0.87 11.68 3.43
CA THR A 17 0.47 11.13 3.21
C THR A 17 0.48 9.98 2.20
N ALA A 18 -0.62 9.68 1.54
CA ALA A 18 -0.70 8.57 0.60
C ALA A 18 0.26 8.75 -0.58
N THR A 19 1.00 7.69 -0.92
CA THR A 19 2.06 7.75 -1.94
C THR A 19 2.22 6.40 -2.66
N GLY A 20 2.49 6.48 -3.96
CA GLY A 20 2.82 5.35 -4.83
C GLY A 20 1.60 4.56 -5.30
N LEU A 21 1.87 3.41 -5.92
CA LEU A 21 0.86 2.60 -6.61
C LEU A 21 -0.34 2.23 -5.74
N PHE A 22 -0.07 1.83 -4.49
CA PHE A 22 -1.07 1.45 -3.49
C PHE A 22 -1.32 2.54 -2.44
N GLN A 23 -0.93 3.79 -2.71
CA GLN A 23 -1.26 4.96 -1.90
C GLN A 23 -0.98 4.77 -0.40
N PHE A 24 0.20 4.24 -0.09
CA PHE A 24 0.60 3.97 1.30
C PHE A 24 0.70 5.26 2.13
N LEU A 25 -0.08 5.33 3.20
CA LEU A 25 0.12 6.30 4.26
C LEU A 25 1.48 6.10 4.93
N ARG A 26 2.10 7.19 5.41
CA ARG A 26 3.45 7.18 6.00
C ARG A 26 3.61 6.15 7.13
N GLY A 27 2.62 6.08 8.03
CA GLY A 27 2.64 5.16 9.17
C GLY A 27 2.54 3.69 8.75
N THR A 28 1.59 3.38 7.87
CA THR A 28 1.41 2.02 7.34
C THR A 28 2.65 1.56 6.57
N TRP A 29 3.25 2.44 5.77
CA TRP A 29 4.49 2.14 5.04
C TRP A 29 5.65 1.76 5.96
N ALA A 30 5.85 2.51 7.04
CA ALA A 30 6.94 2.28 7.98
C ALA A 30 6.92 0.86 8.57
N ILE A 31 5.74 0.24 8.63
CA ILE A 31 5.56 -1.14 9.11
C ILE A 31 5.61 -2.13 7.94
N ALA A 32 4.79 -1.91 6.91
CA ALA A 32 4.61 -2.86 5.82
C ALA A 32 5.89 -3.05 5.00
N SER A 33 6.62 -1.97 4.70
CA SER A 33 7.87 -2.06 3.92
C SER A 33 8.94 -2.89 4.62
N VAL A 34 9.15 -2.67 5.92
CA VAL A 34 10.10 -3.44 6.72
C VAL A 34 9.70 -4.92 6.76
N ARG A 35 8.41 -5.20 6.99
CA ARG A 35 7.90 -6.58 7.06
C ARG A 35 7.92 -7.30 5.71
N ALA A 36 7.87 -6.55 4.62
CA ALA A 36 8.00 -7.05 3.25
C ALA A 36 9.46 -7.19 2.79
N GLY A 37 10.45 -6.75 3.58
CA GLY A 37 11.88 -6.81 3.25
C GLY A 37 12.44 -5.57 2.53
N PHE A 38 11.65 -4.50 2.42
CA PHE A 38 11.98 -3.25 1.72
C PHE A 38 12.17 -2.07 2.70
N GLY A 39 12.68 -2.33 3.90
CA GLY A 39 12.98 -1.27 4.87
C GLY A 39 13.95 -0.24 4.28
N GLY A 40 13.61 1.04 4.38
CA GLY A 40 14.42 2.14 3.83
C GLY A 40 14.17 2.47 2.36
N TYR A 41 13.38 1.67 1.63
CA TYR A 41 13.00 1.98 0.26
C TYR A 41 11.98 3.11 0.18
N SER A 42 11.99 3.81 -0.96
CA SER A 42 11.01 4.85 -1.26
C SER A 42 9.63 4.25 -1.47
N ARG A 43 8.57 4.97 -1.06
CA ARG A 43 7.19 4.63 -1.42
C ARG A 43 6.91 4.77 -2.91
N LEU A 44 7.77 5.50 -3.63
CA LEU A 44 7.69 5.68 -5.08
C LEU A 44 8.40 4.54 -5.83
N ASP A 45 9.16 3.70 -5.12
CA ASP A 45 9.72 2.49 -5.73
C ASP A 45 8.59 1.50 -6.02
N PRO A 46 8.32 1.18 -7.29
CA PRO A 46 7.14 0.39 -7.66
C PRO A 46 7.20 -1.04 -7.13
N GLU A 47 8.38 -1.67 -7.13
CA GLU A 47 8.54 -3.04 -6.64
C GLU A 47 8.35 -3.11 -5.13
N ALA A 48 8.99 -2.21 -4.39
CA ALA A 48 8.82 -2.12 -2.94
C ALA A 48 7.35 -1.82 -2.57
N ASN A 49 6.68 -0.96 -3.34
CA ASN A 49 5.29 -0.60 -3.12
C ASN A 49 4.36 -1.80 -3.33
N ILE A 50 4.53 -2.52 -4.45
CA ILE A 50 3.75 -3.73 -4.76
C ILE A 50 4.02 -4.83 -3.73
N ALA A 51 5.27 -5.10 -3.38
CA ALA A 51 5.63 -6.15 -2.43
C ALA A 51 5.08 -5.86 -1.02
N SER A 52 5.13 -4.59 -0.59
CA SER A 52 4.53 -4.16 0.68
C SER A 52 3.00 -4.33 0.68
N ALA A 53 2.35 -4.07 -0.45
CA ALA A 53 0.91 -4.31 -0.60
C ALA A 53 0.58 -5.80 -0.54
N ALA A 54 1.34 -6.64 -1.24
CA ALA A 54 1.19 -8.10 -1.18
C ALA A 54 1.37 -8.64 0.26
N TRP A 55 2.31 -8.08 1.02
CA TRP A 55 2.46 -8.42 2.44
C TRP A 55 1.21 -8.08 3.25
N LEU A 56 0.64 -6.88 3.06
CA LEU A 56 -0.60 -6.48 3.75
C LEU A 56 -1.77 -7.38 3.36
N VAL A 57 -1.91 -7.77 2.10
CA VAL A 57 -2.96 -8.72 1.66
C VAL A 57 -2.82 -10.05 2.41
N LYS A 58 -1.59 -10.60 2.48
CA LYS A 58 -1.31 -11.82 3.23
C LYS A 58 -1.60 -11.65 4.72
N TYR A 59 -1.28 -10.49 5.28
CA TYR A 59 -1.59 -10.15 6.67
C TYR A 59 -3.10 -10.15 6.90
N SER A 60 -3.88 -9.47 6.06
CA SER A 60 -5.34 -9.39 6.15
C SER A 60 -6.01 -10.75 6.05
N ILE A 61 -5.52 -11.64 5.19
CA ILE A 61 -5.99 -13.04 5.10
C ILE A 61 -5.73 -13.75 6.44
N ARG A 62 -4.50 -13.68 6.94
CA ARG A 62 -4.10 -14.37 8.18
C ARG A 62 -4.90 -13.89 9.41
N THR A 63 -5.19 -12.60 9.48
CA THR A 63 -5.90 -12.00 10.62
C THR A 63 -7.40 -11.90 10.41
N GLN A 64 -7.95 -12.46 9.32
CA GLN A 64 -9.37 -12.39 8.97
C GLN A 64 -9.92 -10.95 9.03
N HIS A 65 -9.21 -10.03 8.40
CA HIS A 65 -9.58 -8.61 8.40
C HIS A 65 -11.05 -8.42 7.94
N PRO A 66 -11.86 -7.57 8.58
CA PRO A 66 -13.30 -7.43 8.29
C PRO A 66 -13.59 -7.00 6.84
N GLY A 67 -12.67 -6.25 6.22
CA GLY A 67 -12.74 -5.90 4.79
C GLY A 67 -12.20 -6.98 3.83
N GLY A 68 -11.89 -8.18 4.31
CA GLY A 68 -11.28 -9.26 3.52
C GLY A 68 -9.80 -9.02 3.18
N ALA A 69 -9.28 -9.83 2.23
CA ALA A 69 -7.88 -9.82 1.82
C ALA A 69 -7.38 -8.45 1.32
N TRP A 70 -8.26 -7.68 0.68
CA TRP A 70 -7.95 -6.34 0.17
C TRP A 70 -8.50 -5.23 1.07
N GLY A 71 -8.89 -5.52 2.31
CA GLY A 71 -9.62 -4.57 3.17
C GLY A 71 -8.92 -3.25 3.50
N HIS A 72 -7.65 -3.08 3.15
CA HIS A 72 -6.92 -1.81 3.23
C HIS A 72 -7.16 -0.88 2.02
N TRP A 73 -7.67 -1.42 0.91
CA TRP A 73 -7.96 -0.69 -0.31
C TRP A 73 -9.41 -0.94 -0.71
N SER A 74 -10.15 0.12 -0.90
CA SER A 74 -11.52 0.05 -1.38
C SER A 74 -11.67 1.11 -2.44
N CYS A 75 -12.02 0.70 -3.67
CA CYS A 75 -12.52 1.63 -4.66
C CYS A 75 -13.83 2.19 -4.13
N LYS A 76 -13.81 3.43 -3.64
CA LYS A 76 -15.03 4.19 -3.40
C LYS A 76 -15.45 4.83 -4.72
N PRO A 77 -16.72 4.71 -5.13
CA PRO A 77 -17.25 5.41 -6.28
C PRO A 77 -17.18 6.93 -6.11
#